data_AF-A0A8H4LDC9-F1
#
_entry.id   AF-A0A8H4LDC9-F1
#
_cell.length_a   1.000
_cell.length_b   1.000
_cell.length_c   1.000
_cell.angle_alpha   90.00
_cell.angle_beta   90.00
_cell.angle_gamma   90.00
#
_symmetry.space_group_name_H-M   'P 1'
#
loop_
_entity.id
_entity.type
_entity.pdbx_description
1 polymer ?
#
loop_
_entity_poly.entity_id
_entity_poly.type
_entity_poly.pdbx_seq_one_letter_code
_entity_poly.pdbx_strand_id
1 'polypeptide(L)'
;MHTQQAMKQIIDHKFEDQKLLEEALVAAGADAEPPINDTKRQGNQRLALIGDAVLRLILVDDGIVSGKTTGMLQPFLSAGDG
;
A
#
# COMPACT_ATOMS: atom_id res chain seq x y z
N MET A 1 -5.47 -15.12 -12.18
CA MET A 1 -6.11 -14.14 -13.11
C MET A 1 -7.39 -13.50 -12.56
N HIS A 2 -8.09 -14.05 -11.55
CA HIS A 2 -9.36 -13.48 -11.06
C HIS A 2 -9.22 -12.19 -10.22
N THR A 3 -8.12 -12.05 -9.47
CA THR A 3 -7.94 -10.96 -8.49
C THR A 3 -7.80 -9.57 -9.14
N GLN A 4 -7.06 -9.47 -10.26
CA GLN A 4 -6.87 -8.19 -10.96
C GLN A 4 -8.17 -7.64 -11.55
N GLN A 5 -8.98 -8.52 -12.15
CA GLN A 5 -10.25 -8.12 -12.75
C GLN A 5 -11.25 -7.68 -11.69
N ALA A 6 -11.31 -8.37 -10.55
CA ALA A 6 -12.12 -7.96 -9.41
C ALA A 6 -11.68 -6.59 -8.85
N MET A 7 -10.37 -6.34 -8.73
CA MET A 7 -9.86 -5.05 -8.25
C MET A 7 -10.22 -3.88 -9.17
N LYS A 8 -10.13 -4.07 -10.48
CA LYS A 8 -10.55 -3.04 -11.46
C LYS A 8 -12.03 -2.68 -11.31
N GLN A 9 -12.87 -3.67 -11.01
CA GLN A 9 -14.31 -3.45 -10.79
C GLN A 9 -14.61 -2.77 -9.45
N ILE A 10 -13.85 -3.10 -8.39
CA ILE A 10 -14.06 -2.52 -7.04
C ILE A 10 -13.57 -1.07 -6.98
N ILE A 11 -12.42 -0.78 -7.58
CA ILE A 11 -11.79 0.55 -7.55
C ILE A 11 -12.37 1.45 -8.65
N ASP A 12 -13.13 0.88 -9.60
CA ASP A 12 -13.68 1.55 -10.80
C ASP A 12 -12.64 2.43 -11.51
N HIS A 13 -11.40 1.92 -11.55
CA HIS A 13 -10.26 2.64 -12.10
C HIS A 13 -9.58 1.81 -13.19
N LYS A 14 -9.33 2.47 -14.32
CA LYS A 14 -8.59 1.88 -15.44
C LYS A 14 -7.10 2.11 -15.24
N PHE A 15 -6.41 1.10 -14.73
CA PHE A 15 -4.95 1.10 -14.67
C PHE A 15 -4.35 1.09 -16.09
N GLU A 16 -3.56 2.10 -16.41
CA GLU A 16 -2.84 2.20 -17.69
C GLU A 16 -1.62 1.28 -17.73
N ASP A 17 -0.90 1.17 -16.60
CA ASP A 17 0.21 0.24 -16.44
C ASP A 17 -0.21 -1.03 -15.69
N GLN A 18 -0.46 -2.09 -16.44
CA GLN A 18 -0.82 -3.39 -15.90
C GLN A 18 0.31 -4.02 -15.06
N LYS A 19 1.58 -3.70 -15.34
CA LYS A 19 2.72 -4.22 -14.56
C LYS A 19 2.76 -3.61 -13.17
N LEU A 20 2.35 -2.35 -13.05
CA LEU A 20 2.23 -1.67 -11.76
C LEU A 20 1.13 -2.29 -10.90
N LEU A 21 -0.02 -2.63 -11.50
CA LEU A 21 -1.09 -3.37 -10.81
C LEU A 21 -0.61 -4.77 -10.39
N GLU A 22 0.16 -5.44 -11.22
CA GLU A 22 0.78 -6.73 -10.89
C GLU A 22 1.74 -6.62 -9.71
N GLU A 23 2.66 -5.65 -9.73
CA GLU A 23 3.58 -5.38 -8.63
C GLU A 23 2.85 -5.08 -7.33
N ALA A 24 1.78 -4.28 -7.38
CA ALA A 24 0.99 -3.92 -6.20
C ALA A 24 0.28 -5.13 -5.55
N LEU A 25 -0.08 -6.13 -6.35
CA LEU A 25 -0.79 -7.33 -5.89
C LEU A 25 0.13 -8.44 -5.38
N VAL A 26 1.42 -8.41 -5.73
CA VAL A 26 2.40 -9.41 -5.28
C VAL A 26 3.00 -8.96 -3.95
N ALA A 27 2.71 -9.69 -2.87
CA ALA A 27 3.31 -9.38 -1.58
C ALA A 27 4.85 -9.55 -1.60
N ALA A 28 5.56 -8.71 -0.85
CA ALA A 28 7.00 -8.89 -0.65
C ALA A 28 7.28 -10.27 -0.04
N GLY A 29 8.12 -11.07 -0.69
CA GLY A 29 8.42 -12.45 -0.25
C GLY A 29 7.37 -13.49 -0.66
N ALA A 30 6.44 -13.17 -1.57
CA ALA A 30 5.51 -14.15 -2.13
C ALA A 30 6.18 -15.23 -3.01
N ASP A 31 7.43 -15.00 -3.45
CA ASP A 31 8.19 -16.00 -4.18
C ASP A 31 8.62 -17.13 -3.23
N ALA A 32 8.19 -18.36 -3.53
CA ALA A 32 8.57 -19.56 -2.77
C ALA A 32 10.05 -19.95 -2.98
N GLU A 33 10.66 -19.51 -4.07
CA GLU A 33 12.08 -19.73 -4.39
C GLU A 33 12.74 -18.40 -4.78
N PRO A 34 13.96 -18.11 -4.30
CA PRO A 34 14.70 -16.94 -4.75
C PRO A 34 14.99 -17.05 -6.25
N PRO A 35 14.83 -15.96 -7.02
CA PRO A 35 15.09 -16.01 -8.45
C PRO A 35 16.57 -16.30 -8.69
N ILE A 36 16.87 -17.07 -9.74
CA ILE A 36 18.20 -17.61 -10.11
C ILE A 36 19.31 -16.53 -10.19
N ASN A 37 18.92 -15.27 -10.28
CA ASN A 37 19.75 -14.10 -10.48
C ASN A 37 19.83 -13.15 -9.26
N ASP A 38 19.61 -13.63 -8.03
CA ASP A 38 19.75 -12.90 -6.73
C ASP A 38 18.98 -11.56 -6.63
N THR A 39 18.21 -11.20 -7.65
CA THR A 39 17.38 -10.00 -7.70
C THR A 39 16.05 -10.33 -7.04
N LYS A 40 16.06 -10.37 -5.71
CA LYS A 40 14.86 -10.56 -4.90
C LYS A 40 13.77 -9.60 -5.40
N ARG A 41 12.66 -10.15 -5.91
CA ARG A 41 11.51 -9.32 -6.27
C ARG A 41 11.03 -8.64 -5.01
N GLN A 42 11.03 -7.32 -5.00
CA GLN A 42 10.59 -6.54 -3.85
C GLN A 42 9.06 -6.61 -3.65
N GLY A 43 8.33 -7.18 -4.62
CA GLY A 43 6.88 -7.21 -4.62
C GLY A 43 6.31 -5.80 -4.46
N ASN A 44 5.20 -5.69 -3.74
CA ASN A 44 4.50 -4.45 -3.51
C ASN A 44 5.17 -3.52 -2.49
N GLN A 45 6.34 -3.86 -1.92
CA GLN A 45 6.93 -3.12 -0.79
C GLN A 45 7.10 -1.62 -1.10
N ARG A 46 7.63 -1.29 -2.28
CA ARG A 46 7.83 0.11 -2.70
C ARG A 46 6.50 0.83 -2.90
N LEU A 47 5.54 0.17 -3.54
CA LEU A 47 4.22 0.74 -3.80
C LEU A 47 3.41 0.91 -2.52
N ALA A 48 3.54 0.00 -1.56
CA ALA A 48 2.92 0.09 -0.25
C ALA A 48 3.45 1.28 0.56
N LEU A 49 4.77 1.52 0.53
CA LEU A 49 5.39 2.68 1.17
C LEU A 49 4.88 4.01 0.58
N ILE A 50 4.80 4.09 -0.75
CA ILE A 50 4.27 5.27 -1.44
C ILE A 50 2.77 5.44 -1.12
N GLY A 51 2.01 4.34 -1.17
CA GLY A 51 0.58 4.33 -0.87
C GLY A 51 0.27 4.82 0.55
N ASP A 52 1.05 4.41 1.54
CA ASP A 52 0.92 4.88 2.93
C ASP A 52 1.14 6.40 3.05
N ALA A 53 2.15 6.95 2.37
CA ALA A 53 2.38 8.40 2.36
C ALA A 53 1.22 9.17 1.71
N VAL A 54 0.71 8.67 0.57
CA VAL A 54 -0.45 9.27 -0.12
C VAL A 54 -1.70 9.22 0.75
N LEU A 55 -1.99 8.08 1.38
CA LEU A 55 -3.14 7.92 2.27
C LEU A 55 -3.05 8.85 3.49
N ARG A 56 -1.87 8.97 4.12
CA ARG A 56 -1.66 9.91 5.22
C ARG A 56 -1.91 11.35 4.80
N LEU A 57 -1.47 11.74 3.61
CA LEU A 57 -1.71 13.09 3.09
C LEU A 57 -3.20 13.36 2.90
N ILE A 58 -3.95 12.42 2.29
CA ILE A 58 -5.40 12.55 2.09
C ILE A 58 -6.12 12.68 3.42
N LEU A 59 -5.78 11.85 4.42
CA LEU A 59 -6.41 11.91 5.74
C LEU A 59 -6.13 13.23 6.47
N VAL A 60 -4.92 13.78 6.32
CA VAL A 60 -4.57 15.08 6.88
C VAL A 60 -5.34 16.19 6.17
N ASP A 61 -5.40 16.17 4.84
CA ASP A 61 -6.14 17.13 4.04
C ASP A 61 -7.64 17.12 4.39
N ASP A 62 -8.27 15.94 4.42
CA ASP A 62 -9.66 15.76 4.85
C ASP A 62 -9.90 16.27 6.28
N GLY A 63 -8.97 16.01 7.20
CA GLY A 63 -9.02 16.48 8.58
C GLY A 63 -8.94 18.01 8.67
N ILE A 64 -8.09 18.64 7.85
CA ILE A 64 -7.96 20.10 7.73
C ILE A 64 -9.23 20.70 7.13
N VAL A 65 -9.68 20.19 5.98
CA VAL A 65 -10.86 20.68 5.24
C VAL A 65 -12.13 20.53 6.07
N SER A 66 -12.26 19.43 6.82
CA SER A 66 -13.43 19.18 7.69
C SER A 66 -13.38 19.96 9.01
N GLY A 67 -12.34 20.76 9.28
CA GLY A 67 -12.17 21.48 10.55
C GLY A 67 -11.98 20.58 11.76
N LYS A 68 -11.62 19.31 11.57
CA LYS A 68 -11.38 18.30 12.61
C LYS A 68 -9.89 18.21 12.96
N THR A 69 -9.20 19.33 13.00
CA THR A 69 -7.77 19.33 13.29
C THR A 69 -7.53 19.10 14.79
N THR A 70 -6.70 18.10 15.07
CA THR A 70 -6.13 17.73 16.38
C THR A 70 -7.04 17.06 17.41
N GLY A 71 -7.52 15.86 17.08
CA GLY A 71 -7.47 14.77 18.06
C GLY A 71 -6.17 14.01 17.81
N MET A 72 -5.23 14.04 18.76
CA MET A 72 -3.89 13.43 18.67
C MET A 72 -3.81 12.23 17.73
N LEU A 73 -2.92 12.30 16.73
CA LEU A 73 -2.31 11.09 16.16
C LEU A 73 -1.57 10.42 17.32
N GLN A 74 -2.25 9.54 18.04
CA GLN A 74 -1.61 8.76 19.09
C GLN A 74 -0.49 7.97 18.42
N PRO A 75 0.77 8.12 18.89
CA PRO A 75 1.84 7.28 18.38
C PRO A 75 1.48 5.85 18.77
N PHE A 76 1.35 4.97 17.79
CA PHE A 76 1.10 3.53 17.95
C PHE A 76 2.30 2.79 18.57
N LEU A 77 3.12 3.48 19.36
CA LEU A 77 4.32 3.00 20.00
C LEU A 77 4.19 3.22 21.50
N SER A 78 3.61 2.25 22.19
CA SER A 78 3.98 1.99 23.57
C SER A 78 4.48 0.55 23.63
N ALA A 79 5.77 0.42 23.85
CA ALA A 79 6.46 -0.82 24.10
C ALA A 79 5.74 -1.59 25.22
N GLY A 80 5.43 -2.86 24.97
CA GLY A 80 5.03 -3.76 26.02
C GLY A 80 6.22 -4.00 26.94
N ASP A 81 6.20 -3.35 28.10
CA ASP A 81 6.85 -3.85 29.31
C ASP A 81 5.75 -4.52 30.15
N GLY A 82 5.92 -5.82 30.35
CA GLY A 82 5.14 -6.68 31.23
C GLY A 82 5.96 -7.92 31.56
#